data_AF-A0A2V9J2T2-F1
#
_entry.id   AF-A0A2V9J2T2-F1
#
_cell.length_a   1.000
_cell.length_b   1.000
_cell.length_c   1.000
_cell.angle_alpha   90.00
_cell.angle_beta   90.00
_cell.angle_gamma   90.00
#
_symmetry.space_group_name_H-M   'P 1'
#
loop_
_entity.id
_entity.type
_entity.pdbx_description
1 polymer ?
#
loop_
_entity_poly.entity_id
_entity_poly.type
_entity_poly.pdbx_seq_one_letter_code
_entity_poly.pdbx_strand_id
1 'polypeptide(L)' 'MSHQEILSDYPELTEDDIRACLAYAADRERRLLTTT' A
#
# COMPACT_ATOMS: atom_id res chain seq x y z
N MET A 1 -2.92 13.31 1.92
CA MET A 1 -3.27 12.25 0.97
C MET A 1 -4.28 11.33 1.62
N SER A 2 -5.54 11.45 1.23
CA SER A 2 -6.60 10.53 1.67
C SER A 2 -6.84 9.47 0.59
N HIS A 3 -7.33 8.28 0.95
CA HIS A 3 -7.60 7.19 -0.01
C HIS A 3 -8.48 7.68 -1.17
N GLN A 4 -9.44 8.54 -0.87
CA GLN A 4 -10.37 9.12 -1.85
C GLN A 4 -9.68 10.04 -2.88
N GLU A 5 -8.60 10.70 -2.48
CA GLU A 5 -7.81 11.58 -3.36
C GLU A 5 -6.99 10.74 -4.32
N ILE A 6 -6.40 9.63 -3.84
CA ILE A 6 -5.64 8.66 -4.64
C ILE A 6 -6.56 7.97 -5.65
N LEU A 7 -7.77 7.56 -5.25
CA LEU A 7 -8.76 6.98 -6.17
C LEU A 7 -9.27 7.98 -7.21
N SER A 8 -9.33 9.27 -6.87
CA SER A 8 -9.72 10.32 -7.82
C SER A 8 -8.62 10.63 -8.84
N ASP A 9 -7.36 10.53 -8.44
CA ASP A 9 -6.19 10.74 -9.31
C ASP A 9 -5.90 9.49 -10.15
N TYR A 10 -6.18 8.30 -9.60
CA TYR A 10 -5.98 6.98 -10.21
C TYR A 10 -7.27 6.14 -10.15
N PRO A 11 -8.27 6.41 -11.00
CA PRO A 11 -9.56 5.71 -10.99
C PRO A 11 -9.48 4.24 -11.42
N GLU A 12 -8.32 3.81 -11.93
CA GLU A 12 -8.00 2.41 -12.26
C GLU A 12 -7.58 1.58 -11.05
N LEU A 13 -7.21 2.23 -9.94
CA LEU A 13 -6.88 1.56 -8.69
C LEU A 13 -8.15 1.34 -7.87
N THR A 14 -8.23 0.18 -7.23
CA THR A 14 -9.28 -0.10 -6.25
C THR A 14 -8.75 0.10 -4.83
N GLU A 15 -9.65 0.25 -3.86
CA GLU A 15 -9.25 0.25 -2.44
C GLU A 15 -8.46 -1.02 -2.06
N ASP A 16 -8.75 -2.15 -2.71
CA ASP A 16 -8.06 -3.42 -2.48
C ASP A 16 -6.60 -3.35 -2.96
N ASP A 17 -6.33 -2.74 -4.11
CA ASP A 17 -4.97 -2.52 -4.61
C ASP A 17 -4.14 -1.64 -3.67
N ILE A 18 -4.76 -0.57 -3.14
CA ILE A 18 -4.11 0.33 -2.17
C ILE A 18 -3.76 -0.44 -0.89
N ARG A 19 -4.70 -1.25 -0.39
CA ARG A 19 -4.49 -2.07 0.81
C ARG A 19 -3.47 -3.19 0.57
N ALA A 20 -3.47 -3.81 -0.60
CA ALA A 20 -2.50 -4.83 -0.98
C ALA A 20 -1.08 -4.24 -1.04
N CYS A 21 -0.91 -3.06 -1.63
CA CYS A 21 0.36 -2.33 -1.64
C CYS A 21 0.83 -1.98 -0.22
N LEU A 22 -0.07 -1.44 0.62
CA LEU A 22 0.25 -1.11 2.01
C LEU A 22 0.60 -2.36 2.83
N ALA A 23 -0.16 -3.44 2.70
CA ALA A 23 0.09 -4.71 3.38
C ALA A 23 1.41 -5.32 2.94
N TYR A 24 1.71 -5.28 1.65
CA TYR A 24 2.96 -5.78 1.10
C TYR A 24 4.17 -4.93 1.52
N ALA A 25 4.04 -3.60 1.57
CA ALA A 25 5.07 -2.71 2.10
C ALA A 25 5.32 -2.99 3.58
N ALA A 26 4.26 -3.12 4.39
CA ALA A 26 4.36 -3.46 5.81
C ALA A 26 4.98 -4.85 6.05
N ASP A 27 4.66 -5.85 5.22
CA ASP A 27 5.27 -7.18 5.28
C ASP A 27 6.74 -7.16 4.86
N ARG A 28 7.09 -6.37 3.83
CA ARG A 28 8.48 -6.18 3.41
C ARG A 28 9.34 -5.54 4.49
N GLU A 29 8.83 -4.53 5.18
CA GLU A 29 9.57 -3.89 6.27
C GLU A 29 9.83 -4.88 7.42
N ARG A 30 8.87 -5.76 7.74
CA ARG A 30 9.07 -6.82 8.74
C ARG A 30 10.19 -7.80 8.37
N ARG A 31 10.35 -8.13 7.08
CA ARG A 31 11.44 -9.01 6.60
C ARG A 31 12.79 -8.30 6.59
N LEU A 32 12.83 -7.02 6.25
CA LEU A 32 14.07 -6.22 6.25
C LEU A 32 14.63 -6.01 7.67
N LEU A 33 13.77 -5.84 8.68
CA LEU A 33 14.22 -5.72 10.08
C LEU A 33 14.77 -7.02 10.71
N THR A 34 14.54 -8.18 10.09
CA THR A 34 14.97 -9.49 10.65
C THR A 34 16.40 -9.87 10.21
N THR A 35 17.06 -9.07 9.37
CA THR A 35 18.45 -9.30 8.93
C THR A 35 19.43 -8.37 9.65
N THR A 36 19.38 -8.35 10.99
CA THR A 36 20.45 -7.75 11.83
C THR A 36 20.75 -8.66 13.00
#